data_AF-Q9VSF5-F1
#
_entry.id   AF-Q9VSF5-F1
#
_cell.length_a   1.000
_cell.length_b   1.000
_cell.length_c   1.000
_cell.angle_alpha   90.00
_cell.angle_beta   90.00
_cell.angle_gamma   90.00
#
_symmetry.space_group_name_H-M   'P 1'
#
loop_
_entity.id
_entity.type
_entity.pdbx_description
1 polymer ?
#
loop_
_entity_poly.entity_id
_entity_poly.type
_entity_poly.pdbx_seq_one_letter_code
_entity_poly.pdbx_strand_id
1 'polypeptide(L)'
;MTQLSEFALDSHFASELRSLQLYSKEHPVSQDDHDISQRWMQHFQNAKGLDKFARNCMLLMMCEQLRDLGHLSKPFTELKNLSRPMDDLLNEYHGTTTVEEGQMSPVEDIEDSDTNVSNYGSGSSSFSPGVPYPISTPEFESIKRSNQDLLKEIDSLHCRTVEAEKLYLSRSQILEKQIAEKSALAKTKLPQEGIYQSCRAACQLLKKWPGESVRLNFLTTCLEPFLRNDMITSLQISELDLSFENTLNAMVKRACSRRDDNVRMLYDQILCQEKNDLKEKEDKVRRLQESTRLERQRLRALAEDLKRRENFIWRHQAVATLAVAGLSSDDQRSPSSTNLKCDSCLKEMSIRKGPLDPIGRSSKGEKTNDVVDLEKLSDALSDMSIDKW
;
A
#
# COMPACT_ATOMS: atom_id res chain seq x y z
N MET A 1 -8.95 -5.00 18.68
CA MET A 1 -9.32 -4.33 17.41
C MET A 1 -10.78 -3.96 17.49
N THR A 2 -11.15 -2.70 17.24
CA THR A 2 -12.54 -2.25 17.19
C THR A 2 -13.28 -3.02 16.09
N GLN A 3 -14.41 -3.65 16.41
CA GLN A 3 -15.27 -4.29 15.40
C GLN A 3 -15.65 -3.23 14.37
N LEU A 4 -15.14 -3.35 13.14
CA LEU A 4 -15.54 -2.53 12.02
C LEU A 4 -17.05 -2.72 11.83
N SER A 5 -17.81 -1.62 11.87
CA SER A 5 -19.24 -1.70 11.65
C SER A 5 -19.52 -2.16 10.22
N GLU A 6 -20.57 -2.96 10.02
CA GLU A 6 -20.96 -3.38 8.67
C GLU A 6 -21.19 -2.19 7.73
N PHE A 7 -21.72 -1.09 8.26
CA PHE A 7 -21.91 0.15 7.50
C PHE A 7 -20.59 0.74 7.00
N ALA A 8 -19.53 0.71 7.81
CA ALA A 8 -18.20 1.16 7.39
C ALA A 8 -17.65 0.26 6.28
N LEU A 9 -17.86 -1.06 6.38
CA LEU A 9 -17.44 -2.01 5.34
C LEU A 9 -18.18 -1.77 4.02
N ASP A 10 -19.49 -1.50 4.06
CA ASP A 10 -20.28 -1.21 2.84
C ASP A 10 -19.94 0.15 2.24
N SER A 11 -19.69 1.16 3.07
CA SER A 11 -19.21 2.48 2.62
C SER A 11 -17.84 2.36 1.92
N HIS A 12 -16.91 1.60 2.52
CA HIS A 12 -15.60 1.32 1.94
C HIS A 12 -15.75 0.59 0.60
N PHE A 13 -16.56 -0.47 0.55
CA PHE A 13 -16.85 -1.19 -0.69
C PHE A 13 -17.38 -0.28 -1.80
N ALA A 14 -18.36 0.58 -1.51
CA ALA A 14 -18.90 1.52 -2.48
C ALA A 14 -17.87 2.57 -2.95
N SER A 15 -16.90 2.92 -2.09
CA SER A 15 -15.79 3.79 -2.45
C SER A 15 -14.84 3.09 -3.42
N GLU A 16 -14.36 1.89 -3.06
CA GLU A 16 -13.44 1.10 -3.87
C GLU A 16 -14.05 0.71 -5.22
N LEU A 17 -15.33 0.34 -5.25
CA LEU A 17 -16.03 0.02 -6.48
C LEU A 17 -16.08 1.21 -7.44
N ARG A 18 -16.32 2.42 -6.93
CA ARG A 18 -16.28 3.66 -7.75
C ARG A 18 -14.87 3.95 -8.24
N SER A 19 -13.86 3.75 -7.40
CA SER A 19 -12.45 3.91 -7.76
C SER A 19 -12.07 2.98 -8.92
N LEU A 20 -12.43 1.70 -8.83
CA LEU A 20 -12.16 0.71 -9.88
C LEU A 20 -12.90 1.03 -11.19
N GLN A 21 -14.14 1.50 -11.12
CA GLN A 21 -14.91 1.95 -12.28
C GLN A 21 -14.31 3.18 -12.97
N LEU A 22 -13.66 4.06 -12.21
CA LEU A 22 -12.92 5.19 -12.76
C LEU A 22 -11.61 4.72 -13.39
N TYR A 23 -10.85 3.87 -12.68
CA TYR A 23 -9.59 3.31 -13.16
C TYR A 23 -9.76 2.58 -14.50
N SER A 24 -10.78 1.71 -14.62
CA SER A 24 -11.07 0.97 -15.86
C SER A 24 -11.50 1.85 -17.05
N LYS A 25 -11.91 3.10 -16.82
CA LYS A 25 -12.16 4.08 -17.89
C LYS A 25 -10.88 4.78 -18.35
N GLU A 26 -9.96 5.01 -17.43
CA GLU A 26 -8.70 5.74 -17.69
C GLU A 26 -7.61 4.79 -18.22
N HIS A 27 -7.61 3.55 -17.75
CA HIS A 27 -6.63 2.53 -18.11
C HIS A 27 -7.33 1.37 -18.83
N PRO A 28 -7.06 1.16 -20.14
CA PRO A 28 -7.68 0.07 -20.88
C PRO A 28 -7.14 -1.27 -20.37
N VAL A 29 -8.02 -1.99 -19.67
CA VAL A 29 -7.83 -3.37 -19.25
C VAL A 29 -8.22 -4.29 -20.42
N SER A 30 -7.65 -5.51 -20.49
CA SER A 30 -8.08 -6.49 -21.49
C SER A 30 -9.59 -6.76 -21.38
N GLN A 31 -10.26 -7.06 -22.50
CA GLN A 31 -11.71 -7.33 -22.49
C GLN A 31 -12.04 -8.53 -21.58
N ASP A 32 -11.18 -9.55 -21.58
CA ASP A 32 -11.35 -10.76 -20.76
C ASP A 32 -11.26 -10.43 -19.26
N ASP A 33 -10.26 -9.65 -18.84
CA ASP A 33 -10.12 -9.22 -17.45
C ASP A 33 -11.25 -8.28 -17.03
N HIS A 34 -11.73 -7.43 -17.94
CA HIS A 34 -12.90 -6.59 -17.69
C HIS A 34 -14.14 -7.46 -17.41
N ASP A 35 -14.42 -8.45 -18.26
CA ASP A 35 -15.55 -9.35 -18.09
C ASP A 35 -15.45 -10.20 -16.82
N ILE A 36 -14.24 -10.68 -16.47
CA ILE A 36 -13.98 -11.39 -15.22
C ILE A 36 -14.23 -10.47 -14.03
N SER A 37 -13.71 -9.24 -14.05
CA SER A 37 -13.89 -8.26 -12.97
C SER A 37 -15.37 -7.93 -12.75
N GLN A 38 -16.19 -7.83 -13.81
CA GLN A 38 -17.63 -7.61 -13.71
C GLN A 38 -18.35 -8.76 -13.00
N ARG A 39 -17.99 -10.01 -13.28
CA ARG A 39 -18.56 -11.17 -12.59
C ARG A 39 -18.21 -11.17 -11.11
N TRP A 40 -16.97 -10.84 -10.76
CA TRP A 40 -16.54 -10.70 -9.37
C TRP A 40 -17.25 -9.54 -8.67
N MET A 41 -17.41 -8.39 -9.32
CA MET A 41 -18.15 -7.25 -8.76
C MET A 41 -19.62 -7.61 -8.45
N GLN A 42 -20.28 -8.35 -9.34
CA GLN A 42 -21.63 -8.86 -9.08
C GLN A 42 -21.66 -9.85 -7.90
N HIS A 43 -20.65 -10.73 -7.80
CA HIS A 43 -20.53 -11.64 -6.67
C HIS A 43 -20.33 -10.88 -5.34
N PHE A 44 -19.45 -9.88 -5.33
CA PHE A 44 -19.19 -9.03 -4.17
C PHE A 44 -20.42 -8.24 -3.71
N GLN A 45 -21.23 -7.74 -4.63
CA GLN A 45 -22.48 -7.04 -4.29
C GLN A 45 -23.50 -7.94 -3.57
N ASN A 46 -23.43 -9.25 -3.79
CA ASN A 46 -24.34 -10.22 -3.16
C ASN A 46 -23.85 -10.74 -1.80
N ALA A 47 -22.63 -10.39 -1.38
CA ALA A 47 -22.06 -10.81 -0.10
C ALA A 47 -22.84 -10.23 1.09
N LYS A 48 -23.05 -11.03 2.14
CA LYS A 48 -23.86 -10.66 3.32
C LYS A 48 -23.16 -11.05 4.62
N GLY A 49 -23.44 -10.30 5.68
CA GLY A 49 -22.96 -10.61 7.03
C GLY A 49 -21.43 -10.65 7.11
N LEU A 50 -20.90 -11.78 7.57
CA LEU A 50 -19.47 -11.98 7.82
C LEU A 50 -18.61 -11.88 6.55
N ASP A 51 -19.17 -12.24 5.39
CA ASP A 51 -18.48 -12.18 4.09
C ASP A 51 -18.14 -10.75 3.66
N LYS A 52 -18.71 -9.71 4.28
CA LYS A 52 -18.45 -8.30 3.92
C LYS A 52 -16.99 -7.92 4.13
N PHE A 53 -16.34 -8.49 5.14
CA PHE A 53 -14.91 -8.24 5.37
C PHE A 53 -14.08 -8.90 4.26
N ALA A 54 -14.32 -10.19 4.00
CA ALA A 54 -13.65 -10.94 2.95
C ALA A 54 -13.83 -10.30 1.57
N ARG A 55 -15.06 -9.87 1.25
CA ARG A 55 -15.41 -9.08 0.06
C ARG A 55 -14.50 -7.87 -0.11
N ASN A 56 -14.32 -7.09 0.95
CA ASN A 56 -13.50 -5.87 0.88
C ASN A 56 -12.03 -6.19 0.63
N CYS A 57 -11.48 -7.22 1.28
CA CYS A 57 -10.11 -7.69 1.04
C CYS A 57 -9.92 -8.21 -0.40
N MET A 58 -10.87 -9.00 -0.90
CA MET A 58 -10.84 -9.51 -2.27
C MET A 58 -10.96 -8.38 -3.31
N LEU A 59 -11.82 -7.38 -3.07
CA LEU A 59 -11.91 -6.22 -3.94
C LEU A 59 -10.59 -5.43 -3.98
N LEU A 60 -9.96 -5.21 -2.82
CA LEU A 60 -8.66 -4.54 -2.75
C LEU A 60 -7.60 -5.30 -3.54
N MET A 61 -7.49 -6.62 -3.37
CA MET A 61 -6.55 -7.45 -4.15
C MET A 61 -6.83 -7.36 -5.66
N MET A 62 -8.11 -7.37 -6.06
CA MET A 62 -8.48 -7.22 -7.47
C MET A 62 -8.05 -5.86 -8.02
N CYS A 63 -8.27 -4.79 -7.26
CA CYS A 63 -7.83 -3.44 -7.60
C CYS A 63 -6.30 -3.35 -7.72
N GLU A 64 -5.57 -3.96 -6.79
CA GLU A 64 -4.10 -4.02 -6.80
C GLU A 64 -3.57 -4.77 -8.02
N GLN A 65 -4.11 -5.94 -8.34
CA GLN A 65 -3.68 -6.70 -9.53
C GLN A 65 -3.93 -5.89 -10.82
N LEU A 66 -5.08 -5.26 -10.96
CA LEU A 66 -5.37 -4.44 -12.15
C LEU A 66 -4.48 -3.20 -12.24
N ARG A 67 -4.16 -2.57 -11.11
CA ARG A 67 -3.30 -1.37 -11.09
C ARG A 67 -1.83 -1.69 -11.30
N ASP A 68 -1.35 -2.74 -10.66
CA ASP A 68 0.08 -3.02 -10.53
C ASP A 68 0.55 -4.03 -11.59
N LEU A 69 -0.27 -5.03 -11.94
CA LEU A 69 0.03 -6.04 -12.97
C LEU A 69 -0.63 -5.72 -14.33
N GLY A 70 -1.67 -4.89 -14.34
CA GLY A 70 -2.44 -4.58 -15.55
C GLY A 70 -3.39 -5.69 -16.01
N HIS A 71 -3.41 -6.84 -15.33
CA HIS A 71 -4.24 -8.00 -15.65
C HIS A 71 -4.62 -8.75 -14.37
N LEU A 72 -5.67 -9.57 -14.43
CA LEU A 72 -6.08 -10.39 -13.28
C LEU A 72 -5.30 -11.71 -13.26
N SER A 73 -4.92 -12.14 -12.07
CA SER A 73 -4.31 -13.44 -11.83
C SER A 73 -5.16 -14.25 -10.84
N LYS A 74 -4.61 -15.33 -10.28
CA LYS A 74 -5.33 -16.11 -9.27
C LYS A 74 -5.51 -15.27 -8.00
N PRO A 75 -6.67 -15.36 -7.32
CA PRO A 75 -7.74 -16.34 -7.52
C PRO A 75 -8.80 -15.94 -8.57
N PHE A 76 -8.73 -14.73 -9.14
CA PHE A 76 -9.81 -14.15 -9.95
C PHE A 76 -10.01 -14.83 -11.31
N THR A 77 -8.92 -15.30 -11.92
CA THR A 77 -8.95 -16.01 -13.21
C THR A 77 -9.62 -17.39 -13.12
N GLU A 78 -9.71 -17.97 -11.94
CA GLU A 78 -10.36 -19.26 -11.71
C GLU A 78 -11.85 -19.08 -11.37
N LEU A 79 -12.71 -18.95 -12.38
CA LEU A 79 -14.15 -18.65 -12.19
C LEU A 79 -14.92 -19.65 -11.30
N LYS A 80 -14.43 -20.89 -11.13
CA LYS A 80 -14.95 -21.86 -10.14
C LYS A 80 -14.86 -21.35 -8.69
N ASN A 81 -14.01 -20.35 -8.42
CA ASN A 81 -13.86 -19.73 -7.11
C ASN A 81 -15.05 -18.82 -6.75
N LEU A 82 -15.88 -18.40 -7.72
CA LEU A 82 -17.10 -17.62 -7.46
C LEU A 82 -18.15 -18.39 -6.63
N SER A 83 -18.05 -19.71 -6.56
CA SER A 83 -18.92 -20.54 -5.71
C SER A 83 -18.30 -20.90 -4.36
N ARG A 84 -17.06 -20.50 -4.10
CA ARG A 84 -16.35 -20.80 -2.85
C ARG A 84 -16.57 -19.68 -1.82
N PRO A 85 -16.50 -19.99 -0.51
CA PRO A 85 -16.45 -18.96 0.52
C PRO A 85 -15.24 -18.04 0.29
N MET A 86 -15.44 -16.72 0.37
CA MET A 86 -14.37 -15.76 0.12
C MET A 86 -13.25 -15.84 1.17
N ASP A 87 -13.57 -16.20 2.41
CA ASP A 87 -12.57 -16.41 3.47
C ASP A 87 -11.58 -17.54 3.11
N ASP A 88 -12.05 -18.63 2.50
CA ASP A 88 -11.18 -19.72 2.06
C ASP A 88 -10.21 -19.25 0.97
N LEU A 89 -10.68 -18.40 0.05
CA LEU A 89 -9.85 -17.83 -1.02
C LEU A 89 -8.76 -16.91 -0.47
N LEU A 90 -9.08 -16.13 0.57
CA LEU A 90 -8.11 -15.26 1.24
C LEU A 90 -7.04 -16.08 1.98
N ASN A 91 -7.44 -17.17 2.63
CA ASN A 91 -6.50 -18.04 3.36
C ASN A 91 -5.56 -18.81 2.43
N GLU A 92 -6.02 -19.17 1.24
CA GLU A 92 -5.20 -19.83 0.20
C GLU A 92 -4.31 -18.86 -0.58
N TYR A 93 -4.59 -17.55 -0.51
CA TYR A 93 -3.82 -16.56 -1.24
C TYR A 93 -2.45 -16.35 -0.60
N HIS A 94 -1.47 -17.09 -1.09
CA HIS A 94 -0.07 -16.81 -0.85
C HIS A 94 0.36 -15.75 -1.86
N GLY A 95 0.32 -14.48 -1.43
CA GLY A 95 0.71 -13.32 -2.24
C GLY A 95 1.97 -13.63 -3.04
N THR A 96 1.77 -13.94 -4.31
CA THR A 96 2.87 -14.38 -5.16
C THR A 96 3.47 -13.08 -5.66
N THR A 97 4.49 -12.60 -4.96
CA THR A 97 5.39 -11.55 -5.45
C THR A 97 6.21 -12.16 -6.58
N THR A 98 5.54 -12.64 -7.63
CA THR A 98 6.15 -13.13 -8.84
C THR A 98 6.64 -11.89 -9.54
N VAL A 99 7.90 -11.54 -9.26
CA VAL A 99 8.74 -10.88 -10.24
C VAL A 99 8.70 -11.82 -11.43
N GLU A 100 7.83 -11.53 -12.40
CA GLU A 100 7.87 -12.19 -13.70
C GLU A 100 9.22 -11.82 -14.31
N GLU A 101 10.24 -12.63 -13.98
CA GLU A 101 11.43 -12.80 -14.79
C GLU A 101 10.93 -13.34 -16.13
N GLY A 102 10.59 -12.40 -17.01
CA GLY A 102 10.29 -12.67 -18.40
C GLY A 102 11.43 -13.50 -18.99
N GLN A 103 11.13 -14.77 -19.24
CA GLN A 103 11.22 -15.39 -20.55
C GLN A 103 12.35 -14.81 -21.43
N MET A 104 13.59 -14.92 -20.96
CA MET A 104 14.74 -14.75 -21.84
C MET A 104 14.86 -15.99 -22.70
N SER A 105 14.68 -15.76 -24.00
CA SER A 105 15.00 -16.69 -25.08
C SER A 105 16.42 -17.26 -24.90
N PRO A 106 16.65 -18.53 -25.30
CA PRO A 106 17.89 -19.22 -25.02
C PRO A 106 19.01 -18.64 -25.88
N VAL A 107 19.95 -17.96 -25.24
CA VAL A 107 21.26 -17.68 -25.84
C VAL A 107 22.24 -18.68 -25.25
N GLU A 108 22.60 -19.60 -26.14
CA GLU A 108 23.66 -20.60 -26.13
C GLU A 108 24.78 -20.44 -25.09
N ASP A 109 25.03 -21.55 -24.40
CA ASP A 109 26.33 -22.16 -24.12
C ASP A 109 27.43 -21.25 -23.57
N ILE A 110 27.48 -21.15 -22.24
CA ILE A 110 28.75 -21.03 -21.52
C ILE A 110 28.80 -22.17 -20.51
N GLU A 111 29.56 -23.19 -20.91
CA GLU A 111 29.98 -24.35 -20.13
C GLU A 111 30.52 -23.96 -18.74
N ASP A 112 29.94 -24.61 -17.74
CA ASP A 112 30.63 -25.30 -16.65
C ASP A 112 31.96 -24.71 -16.16
N SER A 113 31.86 -23.97 -15.07
CA SER A 113 32.93 -23.91 -14.08
C SER A 113 32.35 -24.28 -12.73
N ASP A 114 32.27 -25.59 -12.52
CA ASP A 114 32.16 -26.21 -11.21
C ASP A 114 33.26 -25.65 -10.30
N THR A 115 32.87 -24.86 -9.31
CA THR A 115 33.68 -24.71 -8.11
C THR A 115 32.76 -24.70 -6.91
N ASN A 116 32.58 -25.91 -6.36
CA ASN A 116 32.18 -26.19 -4.99
C ASN A 116 32.66 -25.10 -4.02
N VAL A 117 31.79 -24.16 -3.65
CA VAL A 117 31.95 -23.39 -2.42
C VAL A 117 30.99 -23.99 -1.41
N SER A 118 31.50 -25.06 -0.81
CA SER A 118 30.99 -25.71 0.39
C SER A 118 30.54 -24.68 1.44
N ASN A 119 29.24 -24.67 1.71
CA ASN A 119 28.64 -24.78 3.04
C ASN A 119 29.52 -24.28 4.21
N TYR A 120 29.57 -22.96 4.42
CA TYR A 120 29.89 -22.39 5.73
C TYR A 120 28.63 -21.83 6.35
N GLY A 121 27.96 -22.71 7.09
CA GLY A 121 27.59 -22.43 8.47
C GLY A 121 26.70 -21.22 8.68
N SER A 122 25.41 -21.53 8.77
CA SER A 122 24.42 -20.85 9.60
C SER A 122 25.03 -20.53 10.98
N GLY A 123 25.75 -19.42 11.03
CA GLY A 123 26.27 -18.85 12.25
C GLY A 123 25.09 -18.23 12.95
N SER A 124 24.55 -18.95 13.92
CA SER A 124 23.94 -18.37 15.11
C SER A 124 24.93 -17.36 15.68
N SER A 125 24.90 -16.16 15.11
CA SER A 125 25.50 -14.97 15.66
C SER A 125 24.74 -14.72 16.96
N SER A 126 25.26 -15.33 18.03
CA SER A 126 25.03 -14.94 19.40
C SER A 126 25.10 -13.42 19.41
N PHE A 127 23.93 -12.79 19.47
CA PHE A 127 23.79 -11.36 19.66
C PHE A 127 24.57 -11.04 20.93
N SER A 128 25.80 -10.57 20.74
CA SER A 128 26.50 -9.83 21.77
C SER A 128 25.53 -8.72 22.17
N PRO A 129 25.22 -8.55 23.47
CA PRO A 129 24.35 -7.48 23.95
C PRO A 129 25.05 -6.15 23.69
N GLY A 130 24.95 -5.71 22.44
CA GLY A 130 25.47 -4.46 21.94
C GLY A 130 24.62 -3.38 22.58
N VAL A 131 25.26 -2.66 23.50
CA VAL A 131 24.75 -1.47 24.18
C VAL A 131 23.86 -0.70 23.21
N PRO A 132 22.53 -0.61 23.46
CA PRO A 132 21.64 0.13 22.59
C PRO A 132 22.04 1.59 22.72
N TYR A 133 22.84 2.09 21.79
CA TYR A 133 23.14 3.51 21.69
C TYR A 133 21.84 4.20 21.31
N PRO A 134 21.23 4.99 22.21
CA PRO A 134 20.03 5.74 21.88
C PRO A 134 20.49 6.84 20.92
N ILE A 135 20.27 6.64 19.63
CA ILE A 135 20.45 7.69 18.63
C ILE A 135 19.25 8.64 18.77
N SER A 136 19.17 9.36 19.90
CA SER A 136 18.34 10.55 20.01
C SER A 136 19.06 11.63 19.22
N THR A 137 18.77 11.74 17.92
CA THR A 137 19.15 12.93 17.19
C THR A 137 18.40 14.12 17.79
N PRO A 138 19.05 15.28 17.98
CA PRO A 138 18.40 16.46 18.53
C PRO A 138 17.18 16.90 17.69
N GLU A 139 17.19 16.60 16.39
CA GLU A 139 16.08 16.82 15.47
C GLU A 139 14.85 15.96 15.82
N PHE A 140 15.05 14.68 16.17
CA PHE A 140 13.97 13.80 16.59
C PHE A 140 13.30 14.30 17.87
N GLU A 141 14.07 14.74 18.87
CA GLU A 141 13.52 15.32 20.10
C GLU A 141 12.78 16.64 19.83
N SER A 142 13.24 17.45 18.87
CA SER A 142 12.56 18.66 18.45
C SER A 142 11.21 18.36 17.79
N ILE A 143 11.17 17.41 16.84
CA ILE A 143 9.93 16.98 16.17
C ILE A 143 8.96 16.37 17.18
N LYS A 144 9.46 15.52 18.08
CA LYS A 144 8.66 14.91 19.14
C LYS A 144 8.01 15.96 20.04
N ARG A 145 8.76 16.99 20.44
CA ARG A 145 8.22 18.10 21.23
C ARG A 145 7.18 18.91 20.45
N SER A 146 7.44 19.21 19.18
CA SER A 146 6.48 19.88 18.30
C SER A 146 5.18 19.07 18.15
N ASN A 147 5.26 17.76 17.97
CA ASN A 147 4.09 16.89 17.86
C ASN A 147 3.30 16.83 19.19
N GLN A 148 4.00 16.81 20.34
CA GLN A 148 3.35 16.88 21.64
C GLN A 148 2.61 18.21 21.85
N ASP A 149 3.17 19.32 21.38
CA ASP A 149 2.52 20.63 21.51
C ASP A 149 1.33 20.76 20.55
N LEU A 150 1.42 20.23 19.32
CA LEU A 150 0.29 20.13 18.40
C LEU A 150 -0.87 19.28 18.98
N LEU A 151 -0.56 18.15 19.61
CA LEU A 151 -1.59 17.32 20.26
C LEU A 151 -2.30 18.07 21.39
N LYS A 152 -1.57 18.82 22.22
CA LYS A 152 -2.17 19.67 23.26
C LYS A 152 -3.06 20.77 22.67
N GLU A 153 -2.67 21.36 21.54
CA GLU A 153 -3.48 22.36 20.85
C GLU A 153 -4.78 21.76 20.31
N ILE A 154 -4.71 20.58 19.68
CA ILE A 154 -5.89 19.84 19.20
C ILE A 154 -6.83 19.53 20.37
N ASP A 155 -6.31 19.02 21.47
CA ASP A 155 -7.11 18.73 22.67
C ASP A 155 -7.75 19.99 23.25
N SER A 156 -7.02 21.11 23.30
CA SER A 156 -7.54 22.40 23.76
C SER A 156 -8.68 22.91 22.86
N LEU A 157 -8.53 22.83 21.54
CA LEU A 157 -9.55 23.21 20.58
C LEU A 157 -10.78 22.30 20.68
N HIS A 158 -10.59 21.01 20.88
CA HIS A 158 -11.68 20.06 21.09
C HIS A 158 -12.47 20.38 22.37
N CYS A 159 -11.79 20.58 23.50
CA CYS A 159 -12.43 20.98 24.76
C CYS A 159 -13.25 22.28 24.62
N ARG A 160 -12.70 23.31 23.97
CA ARG A 160 -13.43 24.57 23.72
C ARG A 160 -14.67 24.37 22.84
N THR A 161 -14.58 23.49 21.85
CA THR A 161 -15.70 23.17 20.95
C THR A 161 -16.83 22.48 21.73
N VAL A 162 -16.49 21.51 22.58
CA VAL A 162 -17.46 20.80 23.44
C VAL A 162 -18.12 21.74 24.45
N GLU A 163 -17.35 22.64 25.07
CA GLU A 163 -17.90 23.65 25.98
C GLU A 163 -18.86 24.62 25.27
N ALA A 164 -18.49 25.09 24.07
CA ALA A 164 -19.34 25.95 23.26
C ALA A 164 -20.66 25.25 22.87
N GLU A 165 -20.60 23.96 22.52
CA GLU A 165 -21.79 23.15 22.23
C GLU A 165 -22.68 22.99 23.47
N LYS A 166 -22.09 22.68 24.64
CA LYS A 166 -22.83 22.59 25.91
C LYS A 166 -23.50 23.91 26.29
N LEU A 167 -22.83 25.04 26.10
CA LEU A 167 -23.40 26.37 26.31
C LEU A 167 -24.55 26.64 25.34
N TYR A 168 -24.41 26.25 24.07
CA TYR A 168 -25.48 26.39 23.09
C TYR A 168 -26.72 25.54 23.46
N LEU A 169 -26.53 24.28 23.82
CA LEU A 169 -27.61 23.37 24.21
C LEU A 169 -28.34 23.86 25.47
N SER A 170 -27.60 24.28 26.50
CA SER A 170 -28.21 24.82 27.72
C SER A 170 -29.00 26.10 27.45
N ARG A 171 -28.48 27.01 26.62
CA ARG A 171 -29.20 28.22 26.20
C ARG A 171 -30.44 27.88 25.38
N SER A 172 -30.35 26.94 24.45
CA SER A 172 -31.48 26.46 23.66
C SER A 172 -32.57 25.88 24.57
N GLN A 173 -32.19 25.07 25.55
CA GLN A 173 -33.12 24.47 26.50
C GLN A 173 -33.81 25.52 27.39
N ILE A 174 -33.08 26.57 27.82
CA ILE A 174 -33.67 27.70 28.58
C ILE A 174 -34.68 28.43 27.70
N LEU A 175 -34.35 28.71 26.44
CA LEU A 175 -35.27 29.36 25.51
C LEU A 175 -36.52 28.52 25.26
N GLU A 176 -36.37 27.20 25.06
CA GLU A 176 -37.51 26.29 24.93
C GLU A 176 -38.41 26.28 26.16
N LYS A 177 -37.83 26.27 27.37
CA LYS A 177 -38.60 26.38 28.63
C LYS A 177 -39.34 27.71 28.73
N GLN A 178 -38.67 28.83 28.44
CA GLN A 178 -39.29 30.16 28.45
C GLN A 178 -40.44 30.27 27.44
N ILE A 179 -40.31 29.66 26.27
CA ILE A 179 -41.38 29.59 25.26
C ILE A 179 -42.54 28.73 25.78
N ALA A 180 -42.25 27.56 26.36
CA ALA A 180 -43.27 26.68 26.93
C ALA A 180 -44.02 27.36 28.09
N GLU A 181 -43.34 28.05 28.99
CA GLU A 181 -43.93 28.78 30.12
C GLU A 181 -44.81 29.94 29.64
N LYS A 182 -44.35 30.71 28.65
CA LYS A 182 -45.15 31.79 28.04
C LYS A 182 -46.41 31.24 27.35
N SER A 183 -46.32 30.09 26.68
CA SER A 183 -47.49 29.43 26.07
C SER A 183 -48.51 28.94 27.11
N ALA A 184 -48.05 28.48 28.28
CA ALA A 184 -48.93 28.04 29.36
C ALA A 184 -49.72 29.20 30.00
N LEU A 185 -49.13 30.38 30.09
CA LEU A 185 -49.77 31.58 30.63
C LEU A 185 -50.81 32.19 29.66
N ALA A 186 -50.60 32.02 28.36
CA ALA A 186 -51.41 32.63 27.29
C ALA A 186 -52.69 31.84 26.92
N LYS A 187 -53.21 30.98 27.81
CA LYS A 187 -54.46 30.20 27.60
C LYS A 187 -55.71 31.05 27.32
N THR A 188 -55.62 32.38 27.39
CA THR A 188 -56.64 33.33 26.94
C THR A 188 -56.56 33.58 25.42
N LYS A 189 -57.15 32.66 24.64
CA LYS A 189 -57.81 32.89 23.32
C LYS A 189 -57.11 33.78 22.27
N LEU A 190 -55.78 33.79 22.17
CA LEU A 190 -55.11 34.61 21.14
C LEU A 190 -54.73 33.79 19.89
N PRO A 191 -54.92 34.34 18.67
CA PRO A 191 -54.41 33.81 17.40
C PRO A 191 -52.91 33.48 17.36
N GLN A 192 -52.15 33.87 18.40
CA GLN A 192 -50.71 33.65 18.52
C GLN A 192 -50.30 32.18 18.51
N GLU A 193 -51.11 31.29 19.08
CA GLU A 193 -50.80 29.86 19.10
C GLU A 193 -50.76 29.26 17.68
N GLY A 194 -51.64 29.73 16.79
CA GLY A 194 -51.65 29.31 15.39
C GLY A 194 -50.36 29.69 14.66
N ILE A 195 -49.85 30.91 14.89
CA ILE A 195 -48.59 31.38 14.30
C ILE A 195 -47.42 30.55 14.82
N TYR A 196 -47.38 30.28 16.12
CA TYR A 196 -46.33 29.48 16.72
C TYR A 196 -46.26 28.07 16.14
N GLN A 197 -47.41 27.40 16.02
CA GLN A 197 -47.50 26.07 15.42
C GLN A 197 -47.09 26.09 13.94
N SER A 198 -47.48 27.14 13.21
CA SER A 198 -47.13 27.34 11.80
C SER A 198 -45.61 27.55 11.60
N CYS A 199 -44.99 28.41 12.42
CA CYS A 199 -43.54 28.59 12.43
C CYS A 199 -42.80 27.30 12.79
N ARG A 200 -43.32 26.52 13.74
CA ARG A 200 -42.73 25.22 14.10
C ARG A 200 -42.80 24.24 12.94
N ALA A 201 -43.92 24.19 12.23
CA ALA A 201 -44.08 23.36 11.04
C ALA A 201 -43.10 23.78 9.93
N ALA A 202 -42.98 25.08 9.67
CA ALA A 202 -42.03 25.61 8.69
C ALA A 202 -40.57 25.25 9.03
N CYS A 203 -40.17 25.37 10.30
CA CYS A 203 -38.86 24.92 10.78
C CYS A 203 -38.64 23.41 10.59
N GLN A 204 -39.67 22.59 10.79
CA GLN A 204 -39.58 21.15 10.55
C GLN A 204 -39.46 20.81 9.06
N LEU A 205 -40.14 21.56 8.20
CA LEU A 205 -39.97 21.44 6.75
C LEU A 205 -38.56 21.82 6.33
N LEU A 206 -38.03 22.94 6.83
CA LEU A 206 -36.65 23.37 6.55
C LEU A 206 -35.62 22.30 6.96
N LYS A 207 -35.81 21.63 8.09
CA LYS A 207 -34.93 20.54 8.54
C LYS A 207 -34.97 19.32 7.62
N LYS A 208 -36.10 19.04 6.98
CA LYS A 208 -36.30 17.88 6.09
C LYS A 208 -36.20 18.24 4.61
N TRP A 209 -35.84 19.49 4.31
CA TRP A 209 -35.89 20.00 2.96
C TRP A 209 -34.77 19.39 2.11
N PRO A 210 -35.10 18.70 1.00
CA PRO A 210 -34.09 18.04 0.16
C PRO A 210 -33.33 19.01 -0.77
N GLY A 211 -33.67 20.31 -0.76
CA GLY A 211 -33.10 21.32 -1.65
C GLY A 211 -33.98 21.60 -2.88
N GLU A 212 -33.34 21.82 -4.03
CA GLU A 212 -33.96 22.38 -5.25
C GLU A 212 -35.12 21.57 -5.85
N SER A 213 -35.28 20.30 -5.48
CA SER A 213 -36.33 19.44 -6.01
C SER A 213 -37.73 19.71 -5.45
N VAL A 214 -37.82 20.40 -4.29
CA VAL A 214 -39.09 20.64 -3.60
C VAL A 214 -39.15 22.09 -3.15
N ARG A 215 -40.28 22.76 -3.35
CA ARG A 215 -40.53 24.11 -2.80
C ARG A 215 -40.61 24.05 -1.27
N LEU A 216 -39.91 24.94 -0.60
CA LEU A 216 -39.90 25.05 0.85
C LEU A 216 -41.14 25.80 1.35
N ASN A 217 -41.53 26.89 0.66
CA ASN A 217 -42.66 27.75 1.05
C ASN A 217 -42.63 28.14 2.55
N PHE A 218 -41.46 28.54 3.05
CA PHE A 218 -41.21 28.74 4.48
C PHE A 218 -42.08 29.84 5.09
N LEU A 219 -42.09 31.02 4.46
CA LEU A 219 -42.84 32.20 4.89
C LEU A 219 -44.33 31.97 4.71
N THR A 220 -44.74 31.37 3.59
CA THR A 220 -46.13 30.96 3.34
C THR A 220 -46.61 30.01 4.45
N THR A 221 -45.79 29.03 4.85
CA THR A 221 -46.11 28.12 5.94
C THR A 221 -46.15 28.85 7.28
N CYS A 222 -45.19 29.73 7.58
CA CYS A 222 -45.17 30.51 8.83
C CYS A 222 -46.39 31.43 8.99
N LEU A 223 -46.84 32.04 7.89
CA LEU A 223 -47.86 33.08 7.86
C LEU A 223 -49.24 32.55 7.42
N GLU A 224 -49.41 31.24 7.27
CA GLU A 224 -50.67 30.59 6.87
C GLU A 224 -51.91 31.15 7.61
N PRO A 225 -51.87 31.39 8.94
CA PRO A 225 -53.04 31.91 9.67
C PRO A 225 -53.50 33.30 9.21
N PHE A 226 -52.61 34.09 8.60
CA PHE A 226 -52.90 35.44 8.13
C PHE A 226 -53.27 35.50 6.65
N LEU A 227 -52.82 34.52 5.85
CA LEU A 227 -52.94 34.55 4.39
C LEU A 227 -54.26 34.03 3.85
N ARG A 228 -55.08 33.38 4.67
CA ARG A 228 -56.36 32.78 4.23
C ARG A 228 -57.30 33.76 3.52
N ASN A 229 -57.21 35.07 3.82
CA ASN A 229 -58.15 36.07 3.32
C ASN A 229 -57.52 37.10 2.37
N ASP A 230 -56.21 37.05 2.12
CA ASP A 230 -55.52 38.10 1.33
C ASP A 230 -54.64 37.49 0.22
N MET A 231 -55.20 37.45 -1.00
CA MET A 231 -54.52 36.92 -2.17
C MET A 231 -53.34 37.78 -2.64
N ILE A 232 -53.39 39.10 -2.43
CA ILE A 232 -52.32 40.01 -2.89
C ILE A 232 -51.08 39.77 -2.03
N THR A 233 -51.28 39.73 -0.72
CA THR A 233 -50.19 39.44 0.22
C THR A 233 -49.64 38.02 0.03
N SER A 234 -50.50 37.05 -0.33
CA SER A 234 -50.06 35.69 -0.66
C SER A 234 -49.12 35.63 -1.86
N LEU A 235 -49.37 36.42 -2.92
CA LEU A 235 -48.48 36.47 -4.08
C LEU A 235 -47.11 37.05 -3.71
N GLN A 236 -47.08 38.17 -2.99
CA GLN A 236 -45.82 38.80 -2.54
C GLN A 236 -44.99 37.86 -1.64
N ILE A 237 -45.65 37.11 -0.76
CA ILE A 237 -44.96 36.15 0.10
C ILE A 237 -44.41 34.98 -0.71
N SER A 238 -45.08 34.53 -1.77
CA SER A 238 -44.55 33.49 -2.65
C SER A 238 -43.27 33.94 -3.38
N GLU A 239 -43.17 35.22 -3.76
CA GLU A 239 -41.95 35.79 -4.34
C GLU A 239 -40.82 35.84 -3.31
N LEU A 240 -41.12 36.24 -2.07
CA LEU A 240 -40.15 36.24 -0.97
C LEU A 240 -39.69 34.82 -0.63
N ASP A 241 -40.59 33.83 -0.64
CA ASP A 241 -40.25 32.43 -0.44
C ASP A 241 -39.29 31.92 -1.52
N LEU A 242 -39.56 32.23 -2.79
CA LEU A 242 -38.64 31.90 -3.88
C LEU A 242 -37.27 32.58 -3.68
N SER A 243 -37.24 33.85 -3.28
CA SER A 243 -35.98 34.56 -3.00
C SER A 243 -35.21 33.94 -1.82
N PHE A 244 -35.93 33.52 -0.77
CA PHE A 244 -35.35 32.88 0.39
C PHE A 244 -34.78 31.50 0.03
N GLU A 245 -35.53 30.69 -0.73
CA GLU A 245 -35.07 29.40 -1.26
C GLU A 245 -33.81 29.56 -2.11
N ASN A 246 -33.78 30.54 -3.01
CA ASN A 246 -32.61 30.82 -3.84
C ASN A 246 -31.39 31.19 -2.98
N THR A 247 -31.60 31.97 -1.91
CA THR A 247 -30.53 32.35 -0.99
C THR A 247 -30.00 31.14 -0.21
N LEU A 248 -30.89 30.29 0.31
CA LEU A 248 -30.50 29.06 1.00
C LEU A 248 -29.76 28.10 0.07
N ASN A 249 -30.25 27.89 -1.16
CA ASN A 249 -29.58 27.06 -2.16
C ASN A 249 -28.19 27.60 -2.50
N ALA A 250 -28.04 28.92 -2.66
CA ALA A 250 -26.74 29.54 -2.88
C ALA A 250 -25.78 29.34 -1.69
N MET A 251 -26.28 29.44 -0.45
CA MET A 251 -25.49 29.17 0.75
C MET A 251 -25.04 27.70 0.82
N VAL A 252 -25.95 26.76 0.56
CA VAL A 252 -25.65 25.32 0.54
C VAL A 252 -24.63 25.01 -0.54
N LYS A 253 -24.82 25.51 -1.78
CA LYS A 253 -23.86 25.36 -2.88
C LYS A 253 -22.48 25.89 -2.49
N ARG A 254 -22.40 27.10 -1.93
CA ARG A 254 -21.13 27.68 -1.47
C ARG A 254 -20.49 26.85 -0.34
N ALA A 255 -21.28 26.31 0.58
CA ALA A 255 -20.78 25.44 1.64
C ALA A 255 -20.25 24.11 1.09
N CYS A 256 -20.96 23.49 0.13
CA CYS A 256 -20.50 22.31 -0.58
C CYS A 256 -19.21 22.58 -1.35
N SER A 257 -19.13 23.65 -2.15
CA SER A 257 -17.91 24.03 -2.87
C SER A 257 -16.73 24.22 -1.93
N ARG A 258 -16.92 24.94 -0.80
CA ARG A 258 -15.86 25.10 0.21
C ARG A 258 -15.39 23.76 0.79
N ARG A 259 -16.32 22.84 1.05
CA ARG A 259 -15.97 21.50 1.55
C ARG A 259 -15.18 20.73 0.51
N ASP A 260 -15.62 20.76 -0.75
CA ASP A 260 -14.98 20.04 -1.85
C ASP A 260 -13.57 20.63 -2.13
N ASP A 261 -13.43 21.95 -2.10
CA ASP A 261 -12.13 22.63 -2.19
C ASP A 261 -11.19 22.24 -1.03
N ASN A 262 -11.71 22.22 0.21
CA ASN A 262 -10.94 21.78 1.38
C ASN A 262 -10.48 20.33 1.26
N VAL A 263 -11.35 19.44 0.80
CA VAL A 263 -11.01 18.03 0.57
C VAL A 263 -9.96 17.91 -0.52
N ARG A 264 -10.07 18.66 -1.62
CA ARG A 264 -9.07 18.66 -2.69
C ARG A 264 -7.70 19.13 -2.19
N MET A 265 -7.65 20.22 -1.43
CA MET A 265 -6.40 20.70 -0.82
C MET A 265 -5.73 19.65 0.07
N LEU A 266 -6.52 18.89 0.85
CA LEU A 266 -5.98 17.80 1.68
C LEU A 266 -5.40 16.68 0.83
N TYR A 267 -6.09 16.25 -0.22
CA TYR A 267 -5.56 15.24 -1.15
C TYR A 267 -4.29 15.73 -1.87
N ASP A 268 -4.27 16.97 -2.34
CA ASP A 268 -3.09 17.56 -2.98
C ASP A 268 -1.89 17.58 -2.02
N GLN A 269 -2.13 17.90 -0.74
CA GLN A 269 -1.09 17.88 0.29
C GLN A 269 -0.56 16.47 0.57
N ILE A 270 -1.45 15.47 0.68
CA ILE A 270 -1.06 14.05 0.87
C ILE A 270 -0.24 13.57 -0.32
N LEU A 271 -0.70 13.80 -1.55
CA LEU A 271 0.02 13.42 -2.77
C LEU A 271 1.38 14.10 -2.88
N CYS A 272 1.47 15.38 -2.52
CA CYS A 272 2.76 16.09 -2.49
C CYS A 272 3.71 15.48 -1.45
N GLN A 273 3.20 15.10 -0.29
CA GLN A 273 4.00 14.45 0.76
C GLN A 273 4.50 13.08 0.30
N GLU A 274 3.64 12.22 -0.24
CA GLU A 274 4.02 10.90 -0.75
C GLU A 274 5.09 11.01 -1.85
N LYS A 275 4.95 11.98 -2.75
CA LYS A 275 5.94 12.25 -3.80
C LYS A 275 7.30 12.66 -3.22
N ASN A 276 7.31 13.49 -2.18
CA ASN A 276 8.53 13.91 -1.51
C ASN A 276 9.20 12.74 -0.77
N ASP A 277 8.41 11.92 -0.08
CA ASP A 277 8.88 10.72 0.62
C ASP A 277 9.48 9.70 -0.35
N LEU A 278 8.83 9.50 -1.52
CA LEU A 278 9.34 8.63 -2.58
C LEU A 278 10.69 9.14 -3.11
N LYS A 279 10.79 10.46 -3.37
CA LYS A 279 12.03 11.08 -3.83
C LYS A 279 13.16 10.92 -2.81
N GLU A 280 12.87 11.10 -1.53
CA GLU A 280 13.85 10.91 -0.46
C GLU A 280 14.36 9.45 -0.40
N LYS A 281 13.45 8.48 -0.53
CA LYS A 281 13.78 7.06 -0.61
C LYS A 281 14.63 6.75 -1.84
N GLU A 282 14.31 7.31 -3.00
CA GLU A 282 15.09 7.16 -4.22
C GLU A 282 16.51 7.71 -4.06
N ASP A 283 16.66 8.91 -3.49
CA ASP A 283 17.97 9.52 -3.21
C ASP A 283 18.77 8.71 -2.17
N LYS A 284 18.10 8.07 -1.19
CA LYS A 284 18.74 7.12 -0.26
C LYS A 284 19.25 5.87 -1.00
N VAL A 285 18.43 5.26 -1.86
CA VAL A 285 18.81 4.09 -2.66
C VAL A 285 19.99 4.43 -3.58
N ARG A 286 19.96 5.58 -4.24
CA ARG A 286 21.05 6.06 -5.11
C ARG A 286 22.38 6.19 -4.34
N ARG A 287 22.34 6.74 -3.12
CA ARG A 287 23.54 6.85 -2.26
C ARG A 287 24.06 5.48 -1.84
N LEU A 288 23.19 4.54 -1.50
CA LEU A 288 23.57 3.17 -1.13
C LEU A 288 24.17 2.40 -2.31
N GLN A 289 23.60 2.55 -3.50
CA GLN A 289 24.15 1.96 -4.74
C GLN A 289 25.55 2.49 -5.02
N GLU A 290 25.76 3.81 -4.90
CA GLU A 290 27.07 4.43 -5.10
C GLU A 290 28.09 3.95 -4.06
N SER A 291 27.70 3.90 -2.78
CA SER A 291 28.55 3.36 -1.71
C SER A 291 28.93 1.90 -1.97
N THR A 292 27.96 1.08 -2.38
CA THR A 292 28.20 -0.34 -2.73
C THR A 292 29.13 -0.47 -3.93
N ARG A 293 28.98 0.40 -4.94
CA ARG A 293 29.86 0.44 -6.12
C ARG A 293 31.31 0.73 -5.72
N LEU A 294 31.52 1.73 -4.87
CA LEU A 294 32.84 2.10 -4.34
C LEU A 294 33.46 0.95 -3.51
N GLU A 295 32.68 0.31 -2.65
CA GLU A 295 33.19 -0.82 -1.86
C GLU A 295 33.56 -2.03 -2.74
N ARG A 296 32.76 -2.33 -3.76
CA ARG A 296 33.13 -3.35 -4.76
C ARG A 296 34.44 -3.02 -5.48
N GLN A 297 34.67 -1.75 -5.83
CA GLN A 297 35.94 -1.33 -6.43
C GLN A 297 37.11 -1.51 -5.46
N ARG A 298 36.93 -1.13 -4.20
CA ARG A 298 37.93 -1.33 -3.14
C ARG A 298 38.28 -2.81 -2.96
N LEU A 299 37.27 -3.68 -2.89
CA LEU A 299 37.47 -5.13 -2.76
C LEU A 299 38.20 -5.72 -3.97
N ARG A 300 37.89 -5.27 -5.19
CA ARG A 300 38.64 -5.69 -6.39
C ARG A 300 40.12 -5.30 -6.30
N ALA A 301 40.41 -4.06 -5.89
CA ALA A 301 41.80 -3.61 -5.73
C ALA A 301 42.55 -4.43 -4.67
N LEU A 302 41.91 -4.77 -3.55
CA LEU A 302 42.47 -5.64 -2.51
C LEU A 302 42.69 -7.07 -3.01
N ALA A 303 41.73 -7.63 -3.76
CA ALA A 303 41.86 -8.97 -4.34
C ALA A 303 43.02 -9.05 -5.34
N GLU A 304 43.21 -8.01 -6.17
CA GLU A 304 44.36 -7.92 -7.07
C GLU A 304 45.69 -7.82 -6.31
N ASP A 305 45.76 -7.04 -5.23
CA ASP A 305 46.96 -6.96 -4.39
C ASP A 305 47.31 -8.30 -3.75
N LEU A 306 46.31 -9.00 -3.20
CA LEU A 306 46.48 -10.35 -2.65
C LEU A 306 46.99 -11.33 -3.71
N LYS A 307 46.41 -11.30 -4.92
CA LYS A 307 46.87 -12.13 -6.05
C LYS A 307 48.32 -11.82 -6.44
N ARG A 308 48.76 -10.56 -6.38
CA ARG A 308 50.17 -10.20 -6.64
C ARG A 308 51.10 -10.77 -5.57
N ARG A 309 50.72 -10.68 -4.29
CA ARG A 309 51.50 -11.24 -3.18
C ARG A 309 51.59 -12.75 -3.26
N GLU A 310 50.48 -13.42 -3.57
CA GLU A 310 50.45 -14.86 -3.79
C GLU A 310 51.40 -15.28 -4.92
N ASN A 311 51.31 -14.62 -6.08
CA ASN A 311 52.23 -14.87 -7.20
C ASN A 311 53.71 -14.67 -6.81
N PHE A 312 54.00 -13.68 -5.97
CA PHE A 312 55.35 -13.43 -5.47
C PHE A 312 55.83 -14.57 -4.55
N ILE A 313 54.98 -15.03 -3.63
CA ILE A 313 55.26 -16.16 -2.75
C ILE A 313 55.54 -17.42 -3.57
N TRP A 314 54.70 -17.74 -4.56
CA TRP A 314 54.90 -18.89 -5.44
C TRP A 314 56.23 -18.85 -6.20
N ARG A 315 56.62 -17.68 -6.72
CA ARG A 315 57.93 -17.50 -7.37
C ARG A 315 59.08 -17.74 -6.39
N HIS A 316 58.98 -17.19 -5.17
CA HIS A 316 59.99 -17.39 -4.14
C HIS A 316 60.10 -18.85 -3.69
N GLN A 317 58.97 -19.53 -3.51
CA GLN A 317 58.94 -20.95 -3.18
C GLN A 317 59.58 -21.77 -4.29
N ALA A 318 59.26 -21.52 -5.56
CA ALA A 318 59.87 -22.21 -6.69
C ALA A 318 61.41 -22.04 -6.71
N VAL A 319 61.91 -20.82 -6.48
CA VAL A 319 63.36 -20.55 -6.38
C VAL A 319 63.99 -21.28 -5.18
N ALA A 320 63.33 -21.25 -4.02
CA ALA A 320 63.81 -21.95 -2.82
C ALA A 320 63.84 -23.48 -3.02
N THR A 321 62.81 -24.05 -3.66
CA THR A 321 62.76 -25.47 -3.99
C THR A 321 63.90 -25.86 -4.94
N LEU A 322 64.20 -25.03 -5.95
CA LEU A 322 65.34 -25.27 -6.85
C LEU A 322 66.68 -25.21 -6.10
N ALA A 323 66.84 -24.26 -5.17
CA ALA A 323 68.04 -24.16 -4.35
C ALA A 323 68.22 -25.36 -3.41
N VAL A 324 67.14 -25.85 -2.80
CA VAL A 324 67.16 -27.02 -1.89
C VAL A 324 67.38 -28.32 -2.65
N ALA A 325 66.84 -28.47 -3.86
CA ALA A 325 67.00 -29.68 -4.66
C ALA A 325 68.45 -29.97 -5.06
N GLY A 326 69.40 -29.05 -4.80
CA GLY A 326 70.82 -29.28 -5.02
C GLY A 326 71.16 -29.56 -6.48
N LEU A 327 70.26 -29.20 -7.41
CA LEU A 327 70.53 -29.23 -8.84
C LEU A 327 71.51 -28.09 -9.12
N SER A 328 72.79 -28.39 -8.89
CA SER A 328 73.91 -27.56 -9.28
C SER A 328 73.75 -27.19 -10.74
N SER A 329 73.59 -25.89 -11.00
CA SER A 329 73.50 -25.32 -12.35
C SER A 329 74.81 -25.48 -13.15
N ASP A 330 75.81 -26.20 -12.65
CA ASP A 330 77.13 -26.33 -13.27
C ASP A 330 77.28 -27.47 -14.29
N ASP A 331 76.25 -28.31 -14.52
CA ASP A 331 76.26 -29.20 -15.68
C ASP A 331 75.58 -28.57 -16.92
N GLN A 332 75.86 -27.29 -17.17
CA GLN A 332 75.80 -26.73 -18.52
C GLN A 332 77.12 -26.99 -19.27
N ARG A 333 77.42 -28.27 -19.47
CA ARG A 333 78.23 -28.67 -20.62
C ARG A 333 77.33 -28.59 -21.86
N SER A 334 77.46 -27.50 -22.60
CA SER A 334 77.34 -27.56 -24.07
C SER A 334 78.16 -28.74 -24.58
N PRO A 335 77.74 -29.53 -25.60
CA PRO A 335 77.29 -28.95 -26.87
C PRO A 335 76.25 -29.74 -27.70
N SER A 336 75.82 -29.07 -28.77
CA SER A 336 75.50 -29.60 -30.10
C SER A 336 74.18 -30.37 -30.32
N SER A 337 73.21 -29.60 -30.79
CA SER A 337 72.47 -29.84 -32.04
C SER A 337 72.02 -31.28 -32.34
N THR A 338 70.75 -31.58 -32.11
CA THR A 338 69.93 -32.28 -33.11
C THR A 338 68.45 -32.20 -32.76
N ASN A 339 67.67 -31.66 -33.70
CA ASN A 339 66.24 -31.92 -33.92
C ASN A 339 65.30 -31.74 -32.71
N LEU A 340 64.83 -30.52 -32.43
CA LEU A 340 63.77 -29.83 -33.17
C LEU A 340 62.47 -30.66 -33.30
N LYS A 341 61.76 -30.85 -32.19
CA LYS A 341 60.30 -30.98 -32.20
C LYS A 341 59.74 -30.17 -31.02
N CYS A 342 59.19 -29.01 -31.35
CA CYS A 342 58.47 -28.16 -30.41
C CYS A 342 57.09 -28.78 -30.18
N ASP A 343 56.91 -29.48 -29.06
CA ASP A 343 55.62 -30.09 -28.69
C ASP A 343 54.50 -29.05 -28.52
N SER A 344 54.85 -27.79 -28.26
CA SER A 344 53.86 -26.70 -28.22
C SER A 344 53.22 -26.41 -29.58
N CYS A 345 53.89 -26.70 -30.70
CA CYS A 345 53.27 -26.57 -32.03
C CYS A 345 52.35 -27.74 -32.39
N LEU A 346 52.41 -28.87 -31.67
CA LEU A 346 51.56 -30.04 -31.94
C LEU A 346 50.20 -29.98 -31.24
N LYS A 347 50.06 -29.20 -30.16
CA LYS A 347 48.80 -29.11 -29.41
C LYS A 347 47.77 -28.15 -30.01
N GLU A 348 48.15 -27.28 -30.95
CA GLU A 348 47.22 -26.30 -31.54
C GLU A 348 46.43 -26.84 -32.75
N MET A 349 46.71 -28.07 -33.20
CA MET A 349 46.06 -28.66 -34.39
C MET A 349 45.03 -29.76 -34.10
N SER A 350 44.71 -30.09 -32.84
CA SER A 350 43.69 -31.13 -32.54
C SER A 350 42.30 -30.60 -32.23
N ILE A 351 42.05 -29.29 -32.24
CA ILE A 351 40.73 -28.70 -32.04
C ILE A 351 40.04 -28.48 -33.40
N ARG A 352 39.72 -29.57 -34.11
CA ARG A 352 38.76 -29.52 -35.24
C ARG A 352 38.24 -30.92 -35.57
N LYS A 353 37.09 -31.27 -35.00
CA LYS A 353 36.09 -32.30 -35.39
C LYS A 353 35.10 -32.34 -34.22
N GLY A 354 33.94 -31.70 -34.29
CA GLY A 354 32.87 -31.98 -35.25
C GLY A 354 31.77 -32.73 -34.48
N PRO A 355 30.57 -32.17 -34.32
CA PRO A 355 29.57 -32.64 -33.35
C PRO A 355 28.87 -33.90 -33.85
N LEU A 356 28.78 -34.90 -32.98
CA LEU A 356 27.93 -36.07 -33.18
C LEU A 356 26.95 -36.15 -32.01
N ASP A 357 25.72 -35.78 -32.30
CA ASP A 357 24.51 -36.09 -31.55
C ASP A 357 24.44 -37.58 -31.17
N PRO A 358 24.15 -37.88 -29.90
CA PRO A 358 23.46 -39.10 -29.53
C PRO A 358 22.14 -38.71 -28.84
N ILE A 359 21.10 -38.58 -29.66
CA ILE A 359 19.71 -38.82 -29.26
C ILE A 359 19.66 -40.21 -28.63
N GLY A 360 19.32 -40.33 -27.34
CA GLY A 360 19.26 -41.67 -26.76
C GLY A 360 18.92 -41.82 -25.28
N ARG A 361 17.68 -41.51 -24.91
CA ARG A 361 16.86 -42.29 -23.96
C ARG A 361 17.35 -42.43 -22.50
N SER A 362 16.65 -41.67 -21.65
CA SER A 362 15.75 -42.17 -20.58
C SER A 362 16.22 -43.33 -19.70
N SER A 363 16.34 -43.09 -18.39
CA SER A 363 15.32 -43.46 -17.38
C SER A 363 15.92 -43.63 -15.96
N LYS A 364 15.04 -43.39 -14.97
CA LYS A 364 15.16 -43.62 -13.51
C LYS A 364 15.91 -42.49 -12.77
N GLY A 365 15.26 -41.59 -12.04
CA GLY A 365 14.01 -41.72 -11.29
C GLY A 365 14.29 -42.27 -9.90
N GLU A 366 15.05 -41.53 -9.10
CA GLU A 366 15.31 -41.85 -7.70
C GLU A 366 14.79 -40.68 -6.85
N LYS A 367 13.63 -40.93 -6.24
CA LYS A 367 12.97 -40.05 -5.27
C LYS A 367 13.72 -40.15 -3.95
N THR A 368 14.42 -39.11 -3.54
CA THR A 368 14.96 -38.99 -2.18
C THR A 368 14.15 -37.99 -1.37
N ASN A 369 13.89 -38.39 -0.14
CA ASN A 369 12.93 -37.82 0.79
C ASN A 369 13.47 -36.55 1.46
N ASP A 370 13.01 -35.37 1.03
CA ASP A 370 13.34 -34.09 1.70
C ASP A 370 12.12 -33.43 2.37
N VAL A 371 11.04 -34.18 2.62
CA VAL A 371 9.81 -33.61 3.23
C VAL A 371 9.81 -33.62 4.76
N VAL A 372 10.78 -34.26 5.42
CA VAL A 372 10.78 -34.39 6.89
C VAL A 372 11.34 -33.16 7.63
N ASP A 373 12.05 -32.25 6.95
CA ASP A 373 12.69 -31.11 7.64
C ASP A 373 11.85 -29.83 7.69
N LEU A 374 10.76 -29.73 6.93
CA LEU A 374 9.89 -28.54 6.96
C LEU A 374 8.93 -28.52 8.16
N GLU A 375 8.49 -29.68 8.64
CA GLU A 375 7.53 -29.77 9.76
C GLU A 375 8.20 -29.48 11.12
N LYS A 376 9.52 -29.70 11.24
CA LYS A 376 10.27 -29.30 12.44
C LYS A 376 10.48 -27.79 12.57
N LEU A 377 10.39 -27.04 11.47
CA LEU A 377 10.54 -25.58 11.50
C LEU A 377 9.24 -24.87 11.89
N SER A 378 8.06 -25.47 11.66
CA SER A 378 6.80 -24.87 12.11
C SER A 378 6.64 -24.93 13.63
N ASP A 379 7.02 -26.05 14.27
CA ASP A 379 6.87 -26.21 15.71
C ASP A 379 7.79 -25.25 16.49
N ALA A 380 8.99 -24.97 15.98
CA ALA A 380 9.92 -24.03 16.59
C ALA A 380 9.44 -22.56 16.52
N LEU A 381 8.59 -22.22 15.54
CA LEU A 381 8.08 -20.85 15.39
C LEU A 381 6.80 -20.61 16.20
N SER A 382 5.98 -21.64 16.45
CA SER A 382 4.78 -21.51 17.29
C SER A 382 5.11 -21.20 18.75
N ASP A 383 6.20 -21.76 19.29
CA ASP A 383 6.62 -21.55 20.68
C ASP A 383 7.11 -20.13 20.99
N MET A 384 7.46 -19.33 19.97
CA MET A 384 7.88 -17.94 20.18
C MET A 384 6.71 -16.94 20.27
N SER A 385 5.47 -17.38 20.07
CA SER A 385 4.30 -16.48 20.05
C SER A 385 3.58 -16.35 21.39
N ILE A 386 3.99 -17.11 22.42
CA ILE A 386 3.40 -17.05 23.76
C ILE A 386 4.48 -16.61 24.75
N ASP A 387 4.85 -15.33 24.70
CA ASP A 387 5.28 -14.58 25.88
C ASP A 387 5.68 -13.16 25.49
N LYS A 388 4.70 -12.25 25.63
CA LYS A 388 4.80 -10.86 26.11
C LYS A 388 3.70 -10.05 25.45
N TRP A 389 3.16 -9.13 26.24
CA TRP A 389 2.01 -8.25 25.99
C TRP A 389 0.66 -8.95 26.16
#